data_AF-A0A940KQU5-F1
#
_entry.id   AF-A0A940KQU5-F1
#
_cell.length_a   1.000
_cell.length_b   1.000
_cell.length_c   1.000
_cell.angle_alpha   90.00
_cell.angle_beta   90.00
_cell.angle_gamma   90.00
#
_symmetry.space_group_name_H-M   'P 1'
#
loop_
_entity.id
_entity.type
_entity.pdbx_description
1 polymer ?
#
loop_
_entity_poly.entity_id
_entity_poly.type
_entity_poly.pdbx_seq_one_letter_code
_entity_poly.pdbx_strand_id
1 'polypeptide(L)'
;MQRSVTLKYKLHHILFWMLIFGAWYFLRYQDYSTVRLALKVTLIKVTDLALMVYITNYLLIPRLLYREKYLGFATLFILMIVVSSFFKMLILAKVM
;
A
#
# COMPACT_ATOMS: atom_id res chain seq x y z
N MET A 1 -14.68 -24.73 21.86
CA MET A 1 -15.18 -23.91 20.75
C MET A 1 -14.90 -22.43 21.06
N GLN A 2 -13.63 -22.01 20.98
CA GLN A 2 -13.19 -20.67 21.38
C GLN A 2 -13.23 -19.71 20.19
N ARG A 3 -14.13 -18.73 20.27
CA ARG A 3 -14.42 -17.72 19.25
C ARG A 3 -13.30 -16.66 19.17
N SER A 4 -12.74 -16.51 17.97
CA SER A 4 -12.53 -15.24 17.24
C SER A 4 -11.71 -14.09 17.87
N VAL A 5 -10.66 -14.34 18.65
CA VAL A 5 -9.76 -13.25 19.11
C VAL A 5 -8.94 -12.64 17.95
N THR A 6 -8.75 -13.37 16.85
CA THR A 6 -8.02 -12.91 15.66
C THR A 6 -8.78 -11.93 14.77
N LEU A 7 -10.10 -11.80 14.92
CA LEU A 7 -10.94 -10.89 14.12
C LEU A 7 -10.86 -9.43 14.62
N LYS A 8 -10.71 -9.23 15.93
CA LYS A 8 -10.73 -7.89 16.57
C LYS A 8 -9.51 -7.04 16.19
N TYR A 9 -8.35 -7.67 15.97
CA TYR A 9 -7.11 -6.97 15.62
C TYR A 9 -7.02 -6.55 14.14
N LYS A 10 -7.66 -7.29 13.23
CA LYS A 10 -7.54 -7.03 11.78
C LYS A 10 -8.50 -5.96 11.26
N LEU A 11 -9.65 -5.75 11.92
CA LEU A 11 -10.64 -4.75 11.50
C LEU A 11 -10.09 -3.32 11.56
N HIS A 12 -9.28 -3.00 12.57
CA HIS A 12 -8.67 -1.67 12.70
C HIS A 12 -7.77 -1.32 11.51
N HIS A 13 -7.06 -2.30 10.96
CA HIS A 13 -6.22 -2.09 9.77
C HIS A 13 -7.09 -1.84 8.54
N ILE A 14 -8.17 -2.59 8.36
CA ILE A 14 -9.10 -2.37 7.24
C ILE A 14 -9.73 -0.98 7.35
N LEU A 15 -10.21 -0.59 8.53
CA LEU A 15 -10.77 0.74 8.78
C LEU A 15 -9.74 1.85 8.54
N PHE A 16 -8.50 1.66 8.97
CA PHE A 16 -7.42 2.59 8.71
C PHE A 16 -7.17 2.79 7.21
N TRP A 17 -7.08 1.71 6.43
CA TRP A 17 -6.90 1.79 4.99
C TRP A 17 -8.13 2.37 4.27
N MET A 18 -9.34 2.10 4.77
CA MET A 18 -10.57 2.73 4.26
C MET A 18 -10.58 4.25 4.51
N LEU A 19 -10.10 4.72 5.67
CA LEU A 19 -9.95 6.15 5.95
C LEU A 19 -8.91 6.79 5.05
N ILE A 20 -7.74 6.16 4.88
CA ILE A 20 -6.71 6.63 3.94
C ILE A 20 -7.28 6.71 2.52
N PHE A 21 -8.04 5.70 2.10
CA PHE A 21 -8.72 5.70 0.80
C PHE A 21 -9.70 6.86 0.66
N GLY A 22 -10.57 7.06 1.65
CA GLY A 22 -11.53 8.17 1.65
C GLY A 22 -10.85 9.53 1.62
N ALA A 23 -9.81 9.72 2.43
CA ALA A 23 -9.03 10.95 2.46
C ALA A 23 -8.33 11.22 1.12
N TRP A 24 -7.65 10.22 0.54
CA TRP A 24 -7.01 10.37 -0.77
C TRP A 24 -8.01 10.64 -1.88
N TYR A 25 -9.14 9.93 -1.89
CA TYR A 25 -10.20 10.18 -2.86
C TYR A 25 -10.72 11.61 -2.73
N PHE A 26 -11.06 12.06 -1.53
CA PHE A 26 -11.55 13.42 -1.28
C PHE A 26 -10.56 14.50 -1.73
N LEU A 27 -9.26 14.28 -1.56
CA LEU A 27 -8.22 15.25 -1.94
C LEU A 27 -7.89 15.27 -3.44
N ARG A 28 -8.27 14.25 -4.21
CA ARG A 28 -7.79 14.02 -5.59
C ARG A 28 -8.87 13.69 -6.61
N TYR A 29 -10.13 13.54 -6.21
CA TYR A 29 -11.20 13.12 -7.13
C TYR A 29 -11.42 14.12 -8.29
N GLN A 30 -11.15 15.41 -8.06
CA GLN A 30 -11.30 16.48 -9.06
C GLN A 30 -10.21 16.46 -10.14
N ASP A 31 -9.08 15.78 -9.88
CA ASP A 31 -7.97 15.70 -10.84
C ASP A 31 -8.28 14.73 -12.01
N TYR A 32 -9.42 14.04 -11.98
CA TYR A 32 -9.79 13.01 -12.94
C TYR A 32 -11.11 13.33 -13.65
N SER A 33 -11.17 13.02 -14.94
CA SER A 33 -12.33 13.30 -15.81
C SER A 33 -13.61 12.56 -15.41
N THR A 34 -13.50 11.42 -14.74
CA THR A 34 -14.66 10.63 -14.30
C THR A 34 -14.46 10.09 -12.89
N VAL A 35 -15.57 10.02 -12.14
CA VAL A 35 -15.63 9.42 -10.80
C VAL A 35 -15.12 7.97 -10.80
N ARG A 36 -15.46 7.21 -11.86
CA ARG A 36 -15.01 5.82 -12.02
C ARG A 36 -13.48 5.73 -12.12
N LEU A 37 -12.85 6.66 -12.83
CA LEU A 37 -11.39 6.69 -12.97
C LEU A 37 -10.73 7.14 -11.66
N ALA A 38 -11.25 8.17 -11.00
CA ALA A 38 -10.78 8.59 -9.67
C ALA A 38 -10.79 7.44 -8.65
N LEU A 39 -11.89 6.68 -8.58
CA LEU A 39 -11.99 5.52 -7.68
C LEU A 39 -10.96 4.43 -8.00
N LYS A 40 -10.80 4.08 -9.28
CA LYS A 40 -9.80 3.07 -9.71
C LYS A 40 -8.38 3.51 -9.36
N VAL A 41 -8.02 4.75 -9.66
CA VAL A 41 -6.67 5.27 -9.42
C VAL A 41 -6.38 5.34 -7.92
N THR A 42 -7.31 5.83 -7.11
CA THR A 42 -7.15 5.86 -5.66
C THR A 42 -7.04 4.45 -5.08
N LEU A 43 -7.82 3.49 -5.58
CA LEU A 43 -7.74 2.09 -5.12
C LEU A 43 -6.37 1.49 -5.41
N ILE A 44 -5.85 1.70 -6.62
CA ILE A 44 -4.51 1.24 -7.02
C ILE A 44 -3.45 1.87 -6.11
N LYS A 45 -3.50 3.19 -5.89
CA LYS A 45 -2.54 3.91 -5.04
C LYS A 45 -2.53 3.42 -3.59
N VAL A 46 -3.71 3.26 -2.99
CA VAL A 46 -3.84 2.84 -1.59
C VAL A 46 -3.44 1.38 -1.42
N THR A 47 -3.82 0.51 -2.37
CA THR A 47 -3.43 -0.91 -2.35
C THR A 47 -1.92 -1.08 -2.48
N ASP A 48 -1.29 -0.34 -3.40
CA ASP A 48 0.16 -0.34 -3.58
C ASP A 48 0.89 0.14 -2.31
N LEU A 49 0.42 1.23 -1.70
CA LEU A 49 0.96 1.74 -0.44
C LEU A 49 0.83 0.71 0.69
N ALA A 50 -0.35 0.10 0.83
CA ALA A 50 -0.60 -0.94 1.83
C ALA A 50 0.32 -2.14 1.65
N LEU A 51 0.48 -2.60 0.40
CA LEU A 51 1.37 -3.69 0.06
C LEU A 51 2.81 -3.38 0.48
N MET A 52 3.33 -2.20 0.13
CA MET A 52 4.69 -1.78 0.51
C MET A 52 4.89 -1.71 2.03
N VAL A 53 3.91 -1.17 2.76
CA VAL A 53 3.94 -1.10 4.22
C VAL A 53 4.00 -2.51 4.83
N TYR A 54 3.20 -3.45 4.34
CA TYR A 54 3.19 -4.81 4.86
C TYR A 54 4.46 -5.58 4.49
N ILE A 55 4.95 -5.47 3.26
CA ILE A 55 6.22 -6.11 2.87
C ILE A 55 7.35 -5.56 3.74
N THR A 56 7.39 -4.25 3.99
CA THR A 56 8.42 -3.65 4.83
C THR A 56 8.35 -4.18 6.27
N ASN A 57 7.17 -4.13 6.89
CA ASN A 57 7.00 -4.49 8.29
C ASN A 57 7.12 -5.99 8.58
N TYR A 58 6.63 -6.84 7.67
CA TYR A 58 6.64 -8.30 7.88
C TYR A 58 7.86 -9.00 7.27
N LEU A 59 8.48 -8.43 6.23
CA LEU A 59 9.59 -9.07 5.51
C LEU A 59 10.91 -8.34 5.68
N LEU A 60 10.99 -7.06 5.28
CA LEU A 60 12.28 -6.35 5.27
C LEU A 60 12.80 -6.07 6.68
N ILE A 61 11.96 -5.57 7.58
CA ILE A 61 12.38 -5.24 8.96
C ILE A 61 12.88 -6.48 9.70
N PRO A 62 12.12 -7.60 9.80
CA PRO A 62 12.56 -8.74 10.60
C PRO A 62 13.75 -9.48 10.00
N ARG A 63 13.91 -9.49 8.67
CA ARG A 63 14.99 -10.23 8.01
C ARG A 63 16.29 -9.44 7.87
N LEU A 64 16.21 -8.13 7.68
CA LEU A 64 17.37 -7.29 7.35
C LEU A 64 17.70 -6.32 8.48
N LEU A 65 16.71 -5.54 8.94
CA LEU A 65 16.95 -4.52 9.95
C LEU A 65 17.33 -5.14 11.30
N TYR A 66 16.61 -6.18 11.74
CA TYR A 66 16.93 -6.89 13.00
C TYR A 66 18.21 -7.73 12.94
N ARG A 67 18.75 -7.96 11.74
CA ARG A 67 20.05 -8.63 11.55
C ARG A 67 21.18 -7.64 11.27
N GLU A 68 20.96 -6.35 11.57
CA GLU A 68 21.91 -5.25 11.35
C GLU A 68 22.40 -5.11 9.89
N LYS A 69 21.65 -5.68 8.93
CA LYS A 69 21.95 -5.60 7.50
C LYS A 69 21.38 -4.32 6.89
N TYR A 70 21.82 -3.17 7.38
CA TYR A 70 21.29 -1.85 7.02
C TYR A 70 21.41 -1.54 5.51
N LEU A 71 22.56 -1.85 4.91
CA LEU A 71 22.77 -1.66 3.46
C LEU A 71 21.83 -2.55 2.63
N GLY A 72 21.66 -3.81 3.03
CA GLY A 72 20.73 -4.73 2.36
C GLY A 72 19.28 -4.29 2.47
N PHE A 73 18.88 -3.75 3.63
CA PHE A 73 17.56 -3.15 3.84
C PHE A 73 17.36 -1.95 2.91
N ALA A 74 18.31 -0.99 2.89
CA ALA A 74 18.20 0.23 2.09
C ALA A 74 18.09 -0.10 0.59
N THR A 75 18.94 -0.97 0.07
CA THR A 75 18.91 -1.37 -1.35
C THR A 75 17.59 -2.04 -1.73
N LEU A 76 17.11 -3.00 -0.93
CA LEU A 76 15.84 -3.69 -1.23
C LEU A 76 14.63 -2.77 -1.07
N PHE A 77 14.66 -1.85 -0.11
CA PHE A 77 13.61 -0.87 0.07
C PHE A 77 13.52 0.10 -1.12
N ILE A 78 14.66 0.63 -1.58
CA ILE A 78 14.74 1.47 -2.78
C ILE A 78 14.27 0.70 -4.01
N LEU A 79 14.75 -0.54 -4.19
CA LEU A 79 14.34 -1.39 -5.30
C LEU A 79 12.82 -1.61 -5.30
N MET A 80 12.24 -1.87 -4.14
CA MET A 80 10.79 -2.03 -4.00
C MET A 80 10.03 -0.76 -4.39
N ILE A 81 10.50 0.43 -4.00
CA ILE A 81 9.90 1.72 -4.42
C ILE A 81 9.95 1.89 -5.94
N VAL A 82 11.11 1.62 -6.55
CA VAL A 82 11.31 1.76 -8.01
C VAL A 82 10.40 0.79 -8.76
N VAL A 83 10.37 -0.48 -8.34
CA VAL A 83 9.54 -1.51 -8.94
C VAL A 83 8.05 -1.17 -8.80
N SER A 84 7.59 -0.79 -7.60
CA SER A 84 6.23 -0.32 -7.37
C SER A 84 5.87 0.86 -8.28
N SER A 85 6.75 1.86 -8.39
CA SER A 85 6.53 3.04 -9.22
C SER A 85 6.39 2.68 -10.70
N PHE A 86 7.25 1.77 -11.19
CA PHE A 86 7.18 1.26 -12.56
C PHE A 86 5.86 0.51 -12.83
N PHE A 87 5.49 -0.44 -11.96
CA PHE A 87 4.23 -1.18 -12.10
C PHE A 87 3.01 -0.27 -12.05
N LYS A 88 3.00 0.71 -11.15
CA LYS A 88 1.92 1.68 -11.01
C LYS A 88 1.75 2.51 -12.28
N MET A 89 2.85 2.96 -12.89
CA MET A 89 2.80 3.68 -14.16
C MET A 89 2.25 2.80 -15.30
N LEU A 90 2.67 1.53 -15.39
CA LEU A 90 2.14 0.60 -16.39
C LEU A 90 0.65 0.32 -16.22
N ILE A 91 0.18 0.18 -14.98
CA ILE A 91 -1.24 -0.04 -14.69
C ILE A 91 -2.04 1.23 -15.03
N LEU A 92 -1.55 2.41 -14.63
CA LEU A 92 -2.21 3.68 -14.96
C LEU A 92 -2.29 3.90 -16.47
N ALA A 93 -1.22 3.58 -17.22
CA ALA A 93 -1.22 3.67 -18.68
C ALA A 93 -2.24 2.75 -19.38
N LYS A 94 -2.74 1.72 -18.71
CA LYS A 94 -3.81 0.84 -19.22
C LYS A 94 -5.21 1.25 -18.75
N VAL A 95 -5.29 2.06 -17.70
CA VAL A 95 -6.56 2.45 -17.05
C VAL A 95 -7.03 3.83 -17.50
N MET A 96 -6.07 4.72 -17.82
CA MET A 96 -6.29 6.02 -18.45
C MET A 96 -6.33 5.86 -19.97
#